data_AF-A0A0J1H552-F1
#
_entry.id   AF-A0A0J1H552-F1
#
_cell.length_a   1.000
_cell.length_b   1.000
_cell.length_c   1.000
_cell.angle_alpha   90.00
_cell.angle_beta   90.00
_cell.angle_gamma   90.00
#
_symmetry.space_group_name_H-M   'P 1'
#
loop_
_entity.id
_entity.type
_entity.pdbx_description
1 polymer ?
#
loop_
_entity_poly.entity_id
_entity_poly.type
_entity_poly.pdbx_seq_one_letter_code
_entity_poly.pdbx_strand_id
1 'polypeptide(L)'
;MFFTALFKEWKIRKQVIILLFCVMLVSFFSLLFLKRMIRNELSEQLSEYSFIVGTTLEFDEKRLISALKNQIYISTNKTRPVDRTTLRIVIHSGELELWISRDSDNPNIYWIYHPKYLYSRSNEIGKIQVR
;
A
#
# COMPACT_ATOMS: atom_id res chain seq x y z
N MET A 1 32.55 -4.00 43.95
CA MET A 1 32.62 -3.09 42.79
C MET A 1 32.26 -3.77 41.45
N PHE A 2 32.50 -5.08 41.27
CA PHE A 2 32.13 -5.82 40.05
C PHE A 2 30.61 -5.96 39.82
N PHE A 3 29.84 -6.31 40.86
CA PHE A 3 28.38 -6.49 40.75
C PHE A 3 27.62 -5.23 40.31
N THR A 4 28.06 -4.06 40.77
CA THR A 4 27.45 -2.77 40.40
C THR A 4 27.70 -2.40 38.93
N ALA A 5 28.86 -2.79 38.37
CA ALA A 5 29.17 -2.58 36.96
C ALA A 5 28.32 -3.51 36.06
N LEU A 6 28.24 -4.79 36.41
CA LEU A 6 27.40 -5.78 35.72
C LEU A 6 25.91 -5.38 35.71
N PHE A 7 25.38 -4.89 36.83
CA PHE A 7 23.99 -4.45 36.92
C PHE A 7 23.71 -3.19 36.09
N LYS A 8 24.68 -2.26 36.04
CA LYS A 8 24.60 -1.05 35.20
C LYS A 8 24.61 -1.42 33.73
N GLU A 9 25.50 -2.31 33.30
CA GLU A 9 25.53 -2.82 31.93
C GLU A 9 24.22 -3.53 31.55
N TRP A 10 23.67 -4.36 32.44
CA TRP A 10 22.40 -5.05 32.19
C TRP A 10 21.21 -4.10 32.07
N LYS A 11 21.17 -3.05 32.91
CA LYS A 11 20.14 -2.00 32.83
C LYS A 11 20.23 -1.21 31.52
N ILE A 12 21.44 -0.85 31.08
CA ILE A 12 21.67 -0.17 29.79
C ILE A 12 21.24 -1.09 28.63
N ARG A 13 21.62 -2.37 28.63
CA ARG A 13 21.22 -3.34 27.59
C ARG A 13 19.70 -3.45 27.47
N LYS A 14 18.97 -3.52 28.58
CA LYS A 14 17.50 -3.52 28.57
C LYS A 14 16.89 -2.24 27.98
N GLN A 15 17.41 -1.08 28.37
CA GLN A 15 16.93 0.20 27.84
C GLN A 15 17.15 0.31 26.33
N VAL A 16 18.29 -0.14 25.82
CA VAL A 16 18.59 -0.16 24.38
C VAL A 16 17.61 -1.10 23.64
N ILE A 17 17.33 -2.28 24.18
CA ILE A 17 16.36 -3.22 23.56
C ILE A 17 14.96 -2.59 23.49
N ILE A 18 14.50 -1.95 24.57
CA ILE A 18 13.20 -1.27 24.60
C ILE A 18 13.16 -0.14 23.56
N LEU A 19 14.22 0.66 23.47
CA LEU A 19 14.30 1.75 22.51
C LEU A 19 14.22 1.23 21.07
N LEU A 20 14.98 0.18 20.73
CA LEU A 20 14.94 -0.45 19.41
C LEU A 20 13.55 -1.02 19.08
N PHE A 21 12.89 -1.61 20.07
CA PHE A 21 11.52 -2.10 19.91
C PHE A 21 10.53 -0.96 19.65
N CYS A 22 10.63 0.17 20.38
CA CYS A 22 9.82 1.35 20.14
C CYS A 22 10.06 1.92 18.73
N VAL A 23 11.31 2.03 18.28
CA VAL A 23 11.65 2.49 16.92
C VAL A 23 11.04 1.56 15.87
N MET A 24 11.12 0.24 16.08
CA MET A 24 10.51 -0.75 15.20
C MET A 24 8.98 -0.57 15.12
N LEU A 25 8.31 -0.42 16.26
CA LEU A 25 6.86 -0.19 16.29
C LEU A 25 6.46 1.11 15.59
N VAL A 26 7.12 2.22 15.91
CA VAL A 26 6.83 3.52 15.27
C VAL A 26 7.01 3.45 13.76
N SER A 27 8.07 2.79 13.29
CA SER A 27 8.32 2.59 11.86
C SER A 27 7.27 1.70 11.19
N PHE A 28 6.81 0.67 11.89
CA PHE A 28 5.75 -0.19 11.39
C PHE A 28 4.41 0.56 11.28
N PHE A 29 4.03 1.31 12.32
CA PHE A 29 2.81 2.11 12.32
C PHE A 29 2.84 3.25 11.30
N SER A 30 3.99 3.89 11.08
CA SER A 30 4.11 4.95 10.08
C SER A 30 3.86 4.44 8.66
N LEU A 31 4.33 3.23 8.32
CA LEU A 31 4.03 2.59 7.03
C LEU A 31 2.55 2.27 6.85
N LEU A 32 1.89 1.77 7.89
CA LEU A 32 0.44 1.51 7.86
C LEU A 32 -0.35 2.82 7.70
N PHE A 33 0.06 3.87 8.42
CA PHE A 33 -0.56 5.18 8.35
C PHE A 33 -0.41 5.81 6.97
N LEU A 34 0.80 5.73 6.38
CA LEU A 34 1.05 6.19 5.02
C LEU A 34 0.16 5.48 4.01
N LYS A 35 0.07 4.14 4.09
CA LYS A 35 -0.79 3.33 3.22
C LYS A 35 -2.26 3.76 3.33
N ARG A 36 -2.74 4.06 4.54
CA ARG A 36 -4.10 4.57 4.77
C ARG A 36 -4.30 5.97 4.20
N MET A 37 -3.33 6.88 4.37
CA MET A 37 -3.40 8.23 3.82
C MET A 37 -3.52 8.21 2.29
N ILE A 38 -2.70 7.39 1.62
CA ILE A 38 -2.74 7.24 0.17
C ILE A 38 -4.10 6.71 -0.30
N ARG A 39 -4.67 5.73 0.42
CA ARG A 39 -6.02 5.19 0.11
C ARG A 39 -7.11 6.25 0.26
N ASN A 40 -7.01 7.10 1.28
CA ASN A 40 -7.96 8.19 1.49
C ASN A 40 -7.84 9.23 0.38
N GLU A 41 -6.63 9.67 0.03
CA GLU A 41 -6.41 10.61 -1.07
C GLU A 41 -6.97 10.07 -2.40
N LEU A 42 -6.73 8.80 -2.70
CA LEU A 42 -7.31 8.10 -3.85
C LEU A 42 -8.84 8.11 -3.84
N SER A 43 -9.43 7.79 -2.70
CA SER A 43 -10.88 7.73 -2.51
C SER A 43 -11.54 9.09 -2.68
N GLU A 44 -10.90 10.16 -2.21
CA GLU A 44 -11.38 11.54 -2.33
C GLU A 44 -11.26 12.10 -3.76
N GLN A 45 -10.22 11.72 -4.49
CA GLN A 45 -10.01 12.16 -5.88
C GLN A 45 -10.94 11.46 -6.87
N LEU A 46 -11.36 10.23 -6.56
CA LEU A 46 -12.21 9.43 -7.44
C LEU A 46 -13.70 9.76 -7.24
N SER A 47 -14.36 10.07 -8.34
CA SER A 47 -15.81 10.32 -8.41
C SER A 47 -16.53 9.23 -9.21
N GLU A 48 -17.86 9.24 -9.21
CA GLU A 48 -18.66 8.32 -10.05
C GLU A 48 -18.49 8.58 -11.55
N TYR A 49 -18.01 9.78 -11.89
CA TYR A 49 -17.76 10.20 -13.27
C TYR A 49 -16.31 9.95 -13.70
N SER A 50 -15.46 9.41 -12.82
CA SER A 50 -14.10 9.05 -13.18
C SER A 50 -14.12 7.86 -14.14
N PHE A 51 -13.22 7.87 -15.13
CA PHE A 51 -13.12 6.79 -16.11
C PHE A 51 -11.67 6.55 -16.51
N ILE A 52 -11.39 5.34 -16.98
CA ILE A 52 -10.05 4.91 -17.36
C ILE A 52 -9.83 5.21 -18.85
N VAL A 53 -8.65 5.76 -19.19
CA VAL A 53 -8.32 6.20 -20.57
C VAL A 53 -7.09 5.50 -21.12
N GLY A 54 -6.27 4.89 -20.27
CA GLY A 54 -5.07 4.20 -20.70
C GLY A 54 -4.78 2.99 -19.84
N THR A 55 -5.15 1.81 -20.33
CA THR A 55 -4.68 0.52 -19.83
C THR A 55 -4.64 -0.51 -20.97
N THR A 56 -3.69 -1.44 -20.90
CA THR A 56 -3.61 -2.60 -21.82
C THR A 56 -4.31 -3.84 -21.25
N LEU A 57 -4.87 -3.74 -20.04
CA LEU A 57 -5.52 -4.84 -19.36
C LEU A 57 -7.03 -4.77 -19.54
N GLU A 58 -7.65 -5.89 -19.88
CA GLU A 58 -9.10 -6.04 -19.92
C GLU A 58 -9.62 -6.39 -18.51
N PHE A 59 -10.40 -5.49 -17.91
CA PHE A 59 -11.13 -5.69 -16.65
C PHE A 59 -12.35 -4.77 -16.57
N ASP A 60 -13.25 -5.02 -15.62
CA ASP A 60 -14.40 -4.13 -15.37
C ASP A 60 -13.94 -2.82 -14.72
N GLU A 61 -13.76 -1.79 -15.55
CA GLU A 61 -13.31 -0.45 -15.16
C GLU A 61 -14.18 0.17 -14.06
N LYS A 62 -15.50 0.04 -14.18
CA LYS A 62 -16.46 0.62 -13.22
C LYS A 62 -16.28 -0.01 -11.85
N ARG A 63 -16.08 -1.33 -11.79
CA ARG A 63 -15.81 -2.03 -10.54
C ARG A 63 -14.46 -1.64 -9.95
N LEU A 64 -13.43 -1.48 -10.76
CA LEU A 64 -12.12 -1.03 -10.25
C LEU A 64 -12.22 0.36 -9.62
N ILE A 65 -12.85 1.32 -10.31
CA ILE A 65 -13.04 2.69 -9.81
C ILE A 65 -13.90 2.68 -8.54
N SER A 66 -15.00 1.92 -8.54
CA SER A 66 -15.87 1.78 -7.37
C SER A 66 -15.12 1.18 -6.18
N ALA A 67 -14.30 0.15 -6.39
CA ALA A 67 -13.51 -0.48 -5.33
C ALA A 67 -12.42 0.46 -4.79
N LEU A 68 -11.75 1.23 -5.65
CA LEU A 68 -10.77 2.24 -5.24
C LEU A 68 -11.44 3.35 -4.42
N LYS A 69 -12.56 3.90 -4.92
CA LYS A 69 -13.36 4.93 -4.25
C LYS A 69 -13.86 4.47 -2.88
N ASN A 70 -14.42 3.27 -2.79
CA ASN A 70 -14.97 2.71 -1.55
C ASN A 70 -13.92 2.03 -0.66
N GLN A 71 -12.63 2.10 -1.04
CA GLN A 71 -11.52 1.48 -0.32
C GLN A 71 -11.69 -0.04 -0.07
N ILE A 72 -12.29 -0.75 -1.03
CA ILE A 72 -12.53 -2.19 -0.95
C ILE A 72 -11.25 -2.94 -1.35
N TYR A 73 -10.36 -3.11 -0.36
CA TYR A 73 -9.11 -3.85 -0.53
C TYR A 73 -9.19 -5.24 0.08
N ILE A 74 -8.67 -6.24 -0.62
CA ILE A 74 -8.61 -7.62 -0.17
C ILE A 74 -7.23 -8.00 0.37
N SER A 75 -7.20 -8.79 1.43
CA SER A 75 -6.00 -9.49 1.88
C SER A 75 -5.98 -10.89 1.26
N THR A 76 -5.15 -11.09 0.23
CA THR A 76 -4.87 -12.45 -0.27
C THR A 76 -3.48 -12.90 0.10
N ASN A 77 -3.33 -14.23 0.16
CA ASN A 77 -2.12 -14.95 0.53
C ASN A 77 -0.91 -14.62 -0.38
N LYS A 78 0.21 -15.32 -0.14
CA LYS A 78 1.53 -15.17 -0.78
C LYS A 78 1.50 -15.40 -2.31
N THR A 79 0.86 -14.50 -3.04
CA THR A 79 0.87 -14.42 -4.50
C THR A 79 1.88 -13.37 -4.96
N ARG A 80 2.13 -13.27 -6.26
CA ARG A 80 3.08 -12.31 -6.84
C ARG A 80 2.41 -11.48 -7.94
N PRO A 81 2.81 -10.21 -8.13
CA PRO A 81 2.42 -9.46 -9.31
C PRO A 81 3.13 -10.03 -10.55
N VAL A 82 2.40 -10.22 -11.65
CA VAL A 82 2.95 -10.77 -12.91
C VAL A 82 3.42 -9.65 -13.83
N ASP A 83 2.52 -8.74 -14.18
CA ASP A 83 2.78 -7.65 -15.13
C ASP A 83 2.51 -6.31 -14.46
N ARG A 84 3.34 -5.30 -14.66
CA ARG A 84 3.08 -3.95 -14.17
C ARG A 84 2.77 -3.01 -15.34
N THR A 85 1.56 -2.47 -15.33
CA THR A 85 1.04 -1.59 -16.36
C THR A 85 0.62 -0.27 -15.74
N THR A 86 0.76 0.82 -16.49
CA THR A 86 0.24 2.12 -16.09
C THR A 86 -1.26 2.20 -16.37
N LEU A 87 -2.00 2.69 -15.38
CA LEU A 87 -3.41 2.98 -15.43
C LEU A 87 -3.58 4.49 -15.35
N ARG A 88 -4.18 5.10 -16.38
CA ARG A 88 -4.55 6.52 -16.36
C ARG A 88 -6.04 6.67 -16.14
N ILE A 89 -6.41 7.40 -15.09
CA ILE A 89 -7.79 7.68 -14.69
C ILE A 89 -8.02 9.17 -14.86
N VAL A 90 -9.03 9.55 -15.63
CA VAL A 90 -9.49 10.93 -15.69
C VAL A 90 -10.37 11.19 -14.46
N ILE A 91 -10.01 12.21 -13.70
CA ILE A 91 -10.69 12.67 -12.49
C ILE A 91 -11.09 14.14 -12.66
N HIS A 92 -11.87 14.67 -11.71
CA HIS A 92 -12.36 16.05 -11.80
C HIS A 92 -11.22 17.11 -11.82
N SER A 93 -10.08 16.81 -11.19
CA SER A 93 -8.94 17.71 -11.08
C SER A 93 -7.89 17.52 -12.18
N GLY A 94 -8.13 16.61 -13.14
CA GLY A 94 -7.21 16.30 -14.23
C GLY A 94 -7.02 14.80 -14.44
N GLU A 95 -5.77 14.36 -14.51
CA GLU A 95 -5.42 12.94 -14.67
C GLU A 95 -4.70 12.40 -13.45
N LEU A 96 -5.11 11.21 -13.03
CA LEU A 96 -4.46 10.42 -11.99
C LEU A 96 -3.79 9.22 -12.63
N GLU A 97 -2.48 9.09 -12.40
CA GLU A 97 -1.70 7.93 -12.82
C GLU A 97 -1.52 6.96 -11.65
N LEU A 98 -1.85 5.69 -11.89
CA LEU A 98 -1.58 4.57 -11.01
C LEU A 98 -0.80 3.49 -11.75
N TRP A 99 -0.11 2.63 -11.03
CA TRP A 99 0.36 1.37 -11.60
C TRP A 99 -0.50 0.23 -11.07
N ILE A 100 -0.79 -0.71 -11.95
CA ILE A 100 -1.62 -1.88 -11.68
C ILE A 100 -0.86 -3.13 -12.11
N SER A 101 -1.00 -4.20 -11.32
CA SER A 101 -0.47 -5.51 -11.68
C SER A 101 -1.46 -6.63 -11.45
N ARG A 102 -1.59 -7.54 -12.42
CA ARG A 102 -2.41 -8.74 -12.25
C ARG A 102 -1.75 -9.70 -11.27
N ASP A 103 -2.56 -10.32 -10.42
CA ASP A 103 -2.13 -11.36 -9.49
C ASP A 103 -1.81 -12.66 -10.24
N SER A 104 -0.74 -13.36 -9.82
CA SER A 104 -0.28 -14.60 -10.46
C SER A 104 -1.29 -15.74 -10.40
N ASP A 105 -2.08 -15.80 -9.33
CA ASP A 105 -2.91 -16.97 -9.05
C ASP A 105 -4.37 -16.68 -9.38
N ASN A 106 -4.76 -15.40 -9.46
CA ASN A 106 -6.13 -15.00 -9.74
C ASN A 106 -6.19 -13.84 -10.75
N PRO A 107 -6.69 -14.08 -11.98
CA PRO A 107 -6.72 -13.04 -13.02
C PRO A 107 -7.66 -11.87 -12.71
N ASN A 108 -8.56 -12.04 -11.73
CA ASN A 108 -9.50 -11.00 -11.30
C ASN A 108 -8.96 -10.17 -10.13
N ILE A 109 -7.75 -10.46 -9.63
CA ILE A 109 -7.13 -9.70 -8.56
C ILE A 109 -6.02 -8.82 -9.13
N TYR A 110 -6.05 -7.57 -8.71
CA TYR A 110 -5.13 -6.55 -9.17
C TYR A 110 -4.44 -5.86 -7.99
N TRP A 111 -3.12 -5.81 -8.03
CA TRP A 111 -2.26 -5.08 -7.12
C TRP A 111 -2.19 -3.62 -7.59
N ILE A 112 -2.43 -2.69 -6.67
CA ILE A 112 -2.46 -1.25 -6.97
C ILE A 112 -1.26 -0.57 -6.32
N TYR A 113 -0.58 0.29 -7.08
CA TYR A 113 0.58 1.06 -6.65
C TYR A 113 0.40 2.54 -7.01
N HIS A 114 0.88 3.42 -6.13
CA HIS A 114 0.86 4.86 -6.39
C HIS A 114 2.27 5.33 -6.79
N PRO A 115 2.47 5.84 -8.02
CA PRO A 115 3.80 6.26 -8.48
C PRO A 115 4.37 7.43 -7.67
N LYS A 116 3.52 8.36 -7.21
CA LYS A 116 3.90 9.49 -6.33
C LYS A 116 4.57 9.08 -5.01
N TYR A 117 4.23 7.93 -4.44
CA TYR A 117 4.62 7.54 -3.09
C TYR A 117 5.50 6.29 -3.09
N LEU A 118 6.76 6.40 -3.50
CA LEU A 118 7.72 5.29 -3.56
C LEU A 118 8.45 5.08 -2.22
N TYR A 119 7.81 4.39 -1.26
CA TYR A 119 8.42 4.14 0.05
C TYR A 119 9.13 2.79 0.16
N SER A 120 8.88 1.84 -0.75
CA SER A 120 9.54 0.51 -0.74
C SER A 120 9.55 -0.17 -2.11
N ARG A 121 10.20 -1.35 -2.22
CA ARG A 121 10.13 -2.18 -3.45
C ARG A 121 8.75 -2.81 -3.67
N SER A 122 8.04 -3.10 -2.58
CA SER A 122 6.70 -3.67 -2.63
C SER A 122 5.68 -2.58 -2.95
N ASN A 123 5.74 -1.43 -2.27
CA ASN A 123 4.96 -0.20 -2.52
C ASN A 123 3.46 -0.33 -2.84
N GLU A 124 2.86 -1.48 -2.55
CA GLU A 124 1.48 -1.74 -2.92
C GLU A 124 0.55 -1.07 -1.92
N ILE A 125 -0.37 -0.28 -2.45
CA ILE A 125 -1.45 0.33 -1.67
C ILE A 125 -2.46 -0.75 -1.27
N GLY A 126 -2.57 -1.83 -2.04
CA GLY A 126 -3.41 -2.97 -1.73
C GLY A 126 -3.74 -3.79 -2.96
N LYS A 127 -4.58 -4.81 -2.77
CA LYS A 127 -5.13 -5.64 -3.83
C LYS A 127 -6.63 -5.41 -3.95
N ILE A 128 -7.15 -5.42 -5.16
CA ILE A 128 -8.56 -5.23 -5.47
C ILE A 128 -9.03 -6.41 -6.31
N GLN A 129 -10.23 -6.92 -6.02
CA GLN A 129 -10.88 -7.94 -6.83
C GLN A 129 -11.91 -7.31 -7.77
N VAL A 130 -11.73 -7.52 -9.06
CA VAL A 130 -12.59 -7.03 -10.14
C VAL A 130 -13.35 -8.24 -10.71
N ARG A 131 -14.40 -8.61 -9.97
CA ARG A 131 -15.43 -9.66 -10.16
C ARG A 131 -16.39 -9.54 -11.35
#